data_AF-A0A948R7E1-F1
#
_entry.id   AF-A0A948R7E1-F1
#
_cell.length_a   1.000
_cell.length_b   1.000
_cell.length_c   1.000
_cell.angle_alpha   90.00
_cell.angle_beta   90.00
_cell.angle_gamma   90.00
#
_symmetry.space_group_name_H-M   'P 1'
#
loop_
_entity.id
_entity.type
_entity.pdbx_description
1 polymer ?
#
loop_
_entity_poly.entity_id
_entity_poly.type
_entity_poly.pdbx_seq_one_letter_code
_entity_poly.pdbx_strand_id
1 'polypeptide(L)'
;MLSNKKLRVRLGAFATLASALALGACATTGTAGGTAGDAASTEGDDKKFAAMVESDGVFASTYKPYPNIATALKGATIYDGRGGMIENGVIFFSGGKIVSVGGPDTPIPADIAVFDGTGKFVTPGIIDIHSHLGDYPSPSVQAHSDGNEATSPTTPEVWAEHSVWPQDPGFSRALANGGITSLQILPGSANLMGGRSVTVKNVPARTVQGMKFPAAPYGFKMACGENPKRVYGARGRMPSTRMGNFAVNRETWLGAINYANDPKAKRDLGKETLVGVLKGDILVHNHCYRADEMALVLDMAKEMGYKVSAFHHAVEAYKIGDLLKENDVCSAIWADWYGFKMESYDGIMENAAFLQREGACVVIHSDDKNDIQRLNQEAAKAQAAGLRLGIDIPDATAIQWITYNAAKAMGIEDMTGSLEVGKMADVVLWNGDPLSVYSRPEKVWIDGALMFDATNPKMRPVSDFELGQPGEGDVK
;
A
#
# COMPACT_ATOMS: atom_id res chain seq x y z
N MET A 1 -59.17 12.77 34.81
CA MET A 1 -59.49 11.36 34.48
C MET A 1 -58.34 10.48 34.94
N LEU A 2 -58.72 9.41 35.65
CA LEU A 2 -57.97 8.27 36.21
C LEU A 2 -56.77 7.78 35.35
N SER A 3 -55.75 7.05 35.81
CA SER A 3 -55.20 6.53 37.09
C SER A 3 -53.88 5.85 36.65
N ASN A 4 -52.73 5.99 37.31
CA ASN A 4 -52.31 5.07 38.37
C ASN A 4 -51.01 5.58 39.06
N LYS A 5 -51.05 5.57 40.38
CA LYS A 5 -49.93 5.80 41.32
C LYS A 5 -49.57 4.49 42.02
N LYS A 6 -48.28 4.37 42.41
CA LYS A 6 -47.68 3.89 43.69
C LYS A 6 -46.43 3.03 43.40
N LEU A 7 -45.17 3.34 43.74
CA LEU A 7 -44.44 4.03 44.84
C LEU A 7 -43.88 3.08 45.94
N ARG A 8 -42.58 3.25 46.21
CA ARG A 8 -41.72 2.94 47.40
C ARG A 8 -40.95 1.60 47.33
N VAL A 9 -39.61 1.52 47.39
CA VAL A 9 -38.52 2.09 48.22
C VAL A 9 -38.50 1.64 49.68
N ARG A 10 -37.45 0.86 50.05
CA ARG A 10 -36.53 0.95 51.24
C ARG A 10 -35.62 -0.29 51.25
N LEU A 11 -34.30 -0.18 51.07
CA LEU A 11 -33.21 0.06 52.04
C LEU A 11 -33.05 -0.99 53.16
N GLY A 12 -31.86 -1.61 53.21
CA GLY A 12 -31.32 -2.37 54.34
C GLY A 12 -29.97 -3.00 54.00
N ALA A 13 -28.90 -2.58 54.67
CA ALA A 13 -27.51 -3.03 54.54
C ALA A 13 -27.04 -3.81 55.79
N PHE A 14 -25.80 -4.34 55.73
CA PHE A 14 -24.98 -5.05 56.76
C PHE A 14 -25.16 -6.58 56.82
N ALA A 15 -24.13 -7.44 56.97
CA ALA A 15 -22.68 -7.29 57.13
C ALA A 15 -22.00 -8.68 56.98
N THR A 16 -20.75 -8.69 56.50
CA THR A 16 -19.59 -9.55 56.85
C THR A 16 -19.77 -10.97 57.40
N LEU A 17 -19.06 -11.96 56.82
CA LEU A 17 -17.94 -12.63 57.50
C LEU A 17 -17.04 -13.40 56.50
N ALA A 18 -15.74 -13.16 56.61
CA ALA A 18 -14.66 -13.94 56.01
C ALA A 18 -14.29 -15.13 56.91
N SER A 19 -13.75 -16.21 56.35
CA SER A 19 -12.87 -17.15 57.07
C SER A 19 -12.04 -17.98 56.08
N ALA A 20 -10.72 -17.82 56.19
CA ALA A 20 -9.68 -18.67 55.64
C ALA A 20 -8.99 -19.41 56.80
N LEU A 21 -8.48 -20.63 56.57
CA LEU A 21 -7.42 -21.36 57.32
C LEU A 21 -7.33 -22.77 56.66
N ALA A 22 -6.28 -23.17 55.93
CA ALA A 22 -4.87 -23.44 56.27
C ALA A 22 -4.61 -24.78 56.99
N LEU A 23 -3.90 -25.67 56.25
CA LEU A 23 -2.82 -26.61 56.62
C LEU A 23 -2.87 -27.42 57.93
N GLY A 24 -2.68 -28.74 57.78
CA GLY A 24 -2.28 -29.68 58.85
C GLY A 24 -1.51 -30.87 58.27
N ALA A 25 -0.32 -31.12 58.81
CA ALA A 25 0.74 -31.96 58.25
C ALA A 25 0.77 -33.40 58.81
N CYS A 26 1.49 -34.27 58.06
CA CYS A 26 2.33 -35.42 58.46
C CYS A 26 1.78 -36.57 59.33
N ALA A 27 1.91 -37.80 58.80
CA ALA A 27 2.43 -38.94 59.56
C ALA A 27 3.14 -39.94 58.62
N THR A 28 4.31 -40.37 59.08
CA THR A 28 5.35 -41.19 58.43
C THR A 28 5.27 -42.67 58.81
N THR A 29 5.64 -43.58 57.89
CA THR A 29 6.47 -44.80 58.07
C THR A 29 6.77 -45.33 56.65
N GLY A 30 7.91 -45.87 56.20
CA GLY A 30 9.17 -46.27 56.83
C GLY A 30 9.67 -47.56 56.13
N THR A 31 10.93 -47.55 55.67
CA THR A 31 11.81 -48.68 55.19
C THR A 31 11.79 -49.02 53.68
N ALA A 32 12.88 -49.36 52.99
CA ALA A 32 14.34 -49.24 53.15
C ALA A 32 15.01 -49.79 51.85
N GLY A 33 16.20 -49.29 51.49
CA GLY A 33 17.14 -49.87 50.50
C GLY A 33 17.21 -49.08 49.18
N GLY A 34 18.34 -48.62 48.65
CA GLY A 34 19.76 -48.75 48.99
C GLY A 34 20.59 -48.27 47.77
N THR A 35 21.62 -47.48 48.05
CA THR A 35 22.85 -47.21 47.26
C THR A 35 22.80 -46.39 45.95
N ALA A 36 23.16 -45.11 46.13
CA ALA A 36 24.02 -44.21 45.33
C ALA A 36 24.69 -44.72 44.04
N GLY A 37 24.58 -43.90 42.99
CA GLY A 37 25.45 -43.86 41.82
C GLY A 37 25.00 -42.77 40.83
N ASP A 38 25.85 -41.74 40.67
CA ASP A 38 25.83 -40.68 39.65
C ASP A 38 24.75 -39.59 39.70
N ALA A 39 25.05 -38.55 40.49
CA ALA A 39 24.55 -37.20 40.26
C ALA A 39 25.24 -36.61 39.01
N ALA A 40 24.64 -36.84 37.84
CA ALA A 40 24.87 -35.97 36.70
C ALA A 40 24.16 -34.64 36.98
N SER A 41 24.93 -33.61 37.30
CA SER A 41 24.48 -32.22 37.33
C SER A 41 23.99 -31.84 35.94
N THR A 42 22.69 -31.89 35.71
CA THR A 42 22.07 -31.18 34.59
C THR A 42 22.09 -29.70 34.95
N GLU A 43 23.18 -29.01 34.59
CA GLU A 43 23.15 -27.57 34.40
C GLU A 43 22.02 -27.29 33.40
N GLY A 44 20.92 -26.74 33.89
CA GLY A 44 19.90 -26.19 33.03
C GLY A 44 20.51 -25.02 32.30
N ASP A 45 20.70 -25.15 30.98
CA ASP A 45 20.93 -24.01 30.11
C ASP A 45 19.79 -23.01 30.34
N ASP A 46 20.07 -21.96 31.12
CA ASP A 46 19.23 -20.78 31.23
C ASP A 46 19.20 -20.08 29.87
N LYS A 47 18.41 -20.63 28.94
CA LYS A 47 18.20 -20.03 27.62
C LYS A 47 17.54 -18.68 27.83
N LYS A 48 18.33 -17.61 27.70
CA LYS A 48 17.83 -16.24 27.66
C LYS A 48 16.89 -16.11 26.45
N PHE A 49 15.62 -15.82 26.70
CA PHE A 49 14.67 -15.53 25.65
C PHE A 49 14.90 -14.11 25.13
N ALA A 50 15.04 -13.97 23.81
CA ALA A 50 15.09 -12.68 23.12
C ALA A 50 14.33 -12.79 21.80
N ALA A 51 13.52 -11.78 21.50
CA ALA A 51 12.96 -11.64 20.16
C ALA A 51 14.07 -11.21 19.20
N MET A 52 14.10 -11.80 18.00
CA MET A 52 14.95 -11.31 16.92
C MET A 52 14.54 -9.88 16.55
N VAL A 53 15.52 -9.09 16.11
CA VAL A 53 15.27 -7.73 15.63
C VAL A 53 14.83 -7.83 14.18
N GLU A 54 13.97 -6.91 13.73
CA GLU A 54 13.49 -6.89 12.34
C GLU A 54 14.64 -6.87 11.31
N SER A 55 15.71 -6.13 11.62
CA SER A 55 16.94 -6.07 10.82
C SER A 55 17.59 -7.45 10.58
N ASP A 56 17.21 -8.46 11.36
CA ASP A 56 17.68 -9.84 11.22
C ASP A 56 16.89 -10.62 10.14
N GLY A 57 15.99 -9.96 9.40
CA GLY A 57 15.37 -10.47 8.19
C GLY A 57 14.11 -11.33 8.39
N VAL A 58 13.50 -11.31 9.58
CA VAL A 58 12.36 -12.19 9.93
C VAL A 58 11.15 -12.01 8.98
N PHE A 59 10.85 -10.77 8.58
CA PHE A 59 9.75 -10.43 7.65
C PHE A 59 10.26 -9.95 6.29
N ALA A 60 11.49 -10.30 5.92
CA ALA A 60 12.08 -9.90 4.64
C ALA A 60 11.33 -10.52 3.45
N SER A 61 11.48 -9.91 2.27
CA SER A 61 10.96 -10.49 1.03
C SER A 61 11.62 -11.86 0.78
N THR A 62 10.79 -12.84 0.41
CA THR A 62 11.21 -14.14 -0.12
C THR A 62 10.90 -14.29 -1.60
N TYR A 63 10.39 -13.22 -2.23
CA TYR A 63 10.05 -13.19 -3.64
C TYR A 63 11.27 -13.53 -4.51
N LYS A 64 11.01 -14.35 -5.53
CA LYS A 64 11.96 -14.63 -6.61
C LYS A 64 11.20 -14.47 -7.93
N PRO A 65 11.82 -13.88 -8.96
CA PRO A 65 11.22 -13.80 -10.27
C PRO A 65 10.72 -15.16 -10.76
N TYR A 66 9.55 -15.16 -11.39
CA TYR A 66 9.00 -16.35 -12.04
C TYR A 66 9.86 -16.75 -13.24
N PRO A 67 9.77 -18.01 -13.70
CA PRO A 67 10.46 -18.43 -14.91
C PRO A 67 10.15 -17.50 -16.08
N ASN A 68 11.20 -16.90 -16.63
CA ASN A 68 11.12 -15.98 -17.76
C ASN A 68 11.97 -16.50 -18.93
N ILE A 69 11.64 -16.02 -20.13
CA ILE A 69 12.38 -16.28 -21.36
C ILE A 69 12.74 -14.96 -22.03
N ALA A 70 13.83 -14.96 -22.79
CA ALA A 70 14.19 -13.82 -23.62
C ALA A 70 13.02 -13.48 -24.57
N THR A 71 12.57 -12.23 -24.54
CA THR A 71 11.35 -11.79 -25.20
C THR A 71 11.53 -10.43 -25.85
N ALA A 72 11.05 -10.28 -27.09
CA ALA A 72 10.93 -8.98 -27.75
C ALA A 72 9.49 -8.70 -28.18
N LEU A 73 9.07 -7.44 -28.06
CA LEU A 73 7.84 -6.90 -28.67
C LEU A 73 8.27 -6.00 -29.82
N LYS A 74 7.76 -6.26 -31.03
CA LYS A 74 8.20 -5.55 -32.25
C LYS A 74 7.04 -4.81 -32.91
N GLY A 75 7.23 -3.54 -33.23
CA GLY A 75 6.31 -2.73 -34.03
C GLY A 75 5.17 -2.07 -33.24
N ALA A 76 5.26 -2.02 -31.91
CA ALA A 76 4.25 -1.36 -31.07
C ALA A 76 4.52 0.14 -30.93
N THR A 77 3.47 0.91 -30.61
CA THR A 77 3.66 2.25 -30.04
C THR A 77 4.02 2.12 -28.57
N ILE A 78 5.20 2.60 -28.17
CA ILE A 78 5.71 2.46 -26.80
C ILE A 78 5.57 3.79 -26.07
N TYR A 79 4.87 3.80 -24.93
CA TYR A 79 5.00 4.86 -23.93
C TYR A 79 6.03 4.42 -22.91
N ASP A 80 7.10 5.20 -22.72
CA ASP A 80 8.26 4.78 -21.92
C ASP A 80 8.08 4.94 -20.39
N GLY A 81 6.97 5.55 -19.95
CA GLY A 81 6.69 5.88 -18.55
C GLY A 81 7.35 7.17 -18.05
N ARG A 82 8.23 7.79 -18.83
CA ARG A 82 8.91 9.07 -18.54
C ARG A 82 8.28 10.27 -19.27
N GLY A 83 7.17 10.06 -19.97
CA GLY A 83 6.55 11.07 -20.83
C GLY A 83 7.01 11.00 -22.29
N GLY A 84 7.83 10.01 -22.67
CA GLY A 84 8.27 9.76 -24.04
C GLY A 84 7.41 8.73 -24.78
N MET A 85 7.38 8.85 -26.10
CA MET A 85 6.70 7.94 -27.01
C MET A 85 7.66 7.48 -28.13
N ILE A 86 7.59 6.21 -28.49
CA ILE A 86 8.32 5.62 -29.62
C ILE A 86 7.33 4.93 -30.54
N GLU A 87 7.20 5.42 -31.78
CA GLU A 87 6.39 4.78 -32.81
C GLU A 87 7.11 3.59 -33.44
N ASN A 88 6.35 2.53 -33.77
CA ASN A 88 6.88 1.30 -34.38
C ASN A 88 8.10 0.74 -33.62
N GLY A 89 8.07 0.92 -32.29
CA GLY A 89 9.17 0.62 -31.41
C GLY A 89 9.39 -0.87 -31.21
N VAL A 90 10.57 -1.16 -30.69
CA VAL A 90 11.00 -2.50 -30.29
C VAL A 90 11.49 -2.41 -28.86
N ILE A 91 11.02 -3.33 -28.03
CA ILE A 91 11.55 -3.56 -26.69
C ILE A 91 11.99 -5.02 -26.57
N PHE A 92 13.18 -5.24 -26.03
CA PHE A 92 13.75 -6.55 -25.75
C PHE A 92 14.12 -6.64 -24.27
N PHE A 93 13.70 -7.72 -23.63
CA PHE A 93 13.98 -8.02 -22.24
C PHE A 93 14.39 -9.48 -22.04
N SER A 94 15.27 -9.70 -21.06
CA SER A 94 15.81 -11.02 -20.73
C SER A 94 16.37 -11.02 -19.31
N GLY A 95 16.36 -12.17 -18.64
CA GLY A 95 16.83 -12.30 -17.25
C GLY A 95 16.04 -11.40 -16.28
N GLY A 96 14.77 -11.15 -16.60
CA GLY A 96 13.88 -10.26 -15.88
C GLY A 96 14.18 -8.76 -15.96
N LYS A 97 15.04 -8.33 -16.89
CA LYS A 97 15.38 -6.92 -17.08
C LYS A 97 15.19 -6.47 -18.52
N ILE A 98 14.94 -5.17 -18.69
CA ILE A 98 14.94 -4.51 -19.98
C ILE A 98 16.38 -4.43 -20.48
N VAL A 99 16.64 -4.97 -21.68
CA VAL A 99 17.97 -5.00 -22.28
C VAL A 99 18.11 -3.89 -23.33
N SER A 100 17.07 -3.65 -24.13
CA SER A 100 17.04 -2.55 -25.09
C SER A 100 15.62 -2.11 -25.39
N VAL A 101 15.46 -0.82 -25.66
CA VAL A 101 14.21 -0.21 -26.14
C VAL A 101 14.58 0.89 -27.13
N GLY A 102 13.83 1.00 -28.23
CA GLY A 102 14.12 1.98 -29.26
C GLY A 102 13.20 1.88 -30.46
N GLY A 103 13.56 2.54 -31.55
CA GLY A 103 12.79 2.53 -32.80
C GLY A 103 12.84 1.19 -33.56
N PRO A 104 12.30 1.15 -34.79
CA PRO A 104 12.16 -0.07 -35.61
C PRO A 104 13.46 -0.85 -35.86
N ASP A 105 14.58 -0.14 -35.89
CA ASP A 105 15.91 -0.70 -36.19
C ASP A 105 16.62 -1.27 -34.96
N THR A 106 15.97 -1.25 -33.78
CA THR A 106 16.54 -1.83 -32.56
C THR A 106 16.81 -3.32 -32.77
N PRO A 107 18.05 -3.81 -32.56
CA PRO A 107 18.39 -5.20 -32.81
C PRO A 107 17.58 -6.17 -31.94
N ILE A 108 17.09 -7.23 -32.57
CA ILE A 108 16.43 -8.35 -31.88
C ILE A 108 17.36 -9.56 -32.01
N PRO A 109 17.83 -10.16 -30.90
CA PRO A 109 18.60 -11.39 -30.95
C PRO A 109 17.86 -12.53 -31.66
N ALA A 110 18.61 -13.47 -32.27
CA ALA A 110 18.03 -14.69 -32.81
C ALA A 110 17.57 -15.63 -31.68
N ASP A 111 16.67 -16.57 -32.01
CA ASP A 111 16.23 -17.67 -31.13
C ASP A 111 15.56 -17.24 -29.81
N ILE A 112 14.82 -16.12 -29.83
CA ILE A 112 14.02 -15.64 -28.70
C ILE A 112 12.51 -15.64 -29.02
N ALA A 113 11.67 -15.44 -28.00
CA ALA A 113 10.25 -15.19 -28.23
C ALA A 113 10.05 -13.78 -28.81
N VAL A 114 9.38 -13.68 -29.96
CA VAL A 114 9.06 -12.39 -30.59
C VAL A 114 7.54 -12.28 -30.74
N PHE A 115 6.98 -11.21 -30.19
CA PHE A 115 5.56 -10.90 -30.30
C PHE A 115 5.35 -9.71 -31.23
N ASP A 116 4.34 -9.82 -32.11
CA ASP A 116 3.91 -8.74 -32.98
C ASP A 116 3.11 -7.70 -32.20
N GLY A 117 3.64 -6.48 -32.19
CA GLY A 117 3.08 -5.29 -31.59
C GLY A 117 2.39 -4.36 -32.59
N THR A 118 2.30 -4.71 -33.87
CA THR A 118 1.69 -3.86 -34.89
C THR A 118 0.26 -3.48 -34.51
N GLY A 119 -0.04 -2.18 -34.47
CA GLY A 119 -1.35 -1.64 -34.07
C GLY A 119 -1.65 -1.73 -32.56
N LYS A 120 -0.67 -2.16 -31.75
CA LYS A 120 -0.76 -2.31 -30.30
C LYS A 120 0.13 -1.31 -29.59
N PHE A 121 -0.03 -1.22 -28.27
CA PHE A 121 0.71 -0.29 -27.43
C PHE A 121 1.44 -1.01 -26.32
N VAL A 122 2.58 -0.47 -25.90
CA VAL A 122 3.38 -0.98 -24.80
C VAL A 122 3.58 0.11 -23.75
N THR A 123 3.41 -0.24 -22.49
CA THR A 123 3.70 0.62 -21.33
C THR A 123 4.56 -0.14 -20.32
N PRO A 124 5.22 0.55 -19.36
CA PRO A 124 5.60 -0.10 -18.12
C PRO A 124 4.38 -0.76 -17.47
N GLY A 125 4.64 -1.72 -16.59
CA GLY A 125 3.66 -2.22 -15.65
C GLY A 125 2.95 -1.08 -14.92
N ILE A 126 1.63 -1.13 -14.84
CA ILE A 126 0.84 -0.11 -14.13
C ILE A 126 1.03 -0.29 -12.62
N ILE A 127 1.14 0.81 -11.89
CA ILE A 127 1.46 0.82 -10.45
C ILE A 127 0.38 1.57 -9.70
N ASP A 128 -0.22 0.92 -8.69
CA ASP A 128 -1.15 1.56 -7.78
C ASP A 128 -0.50 1.85 -6.42
N ILE A 129 -0.33 3.13 -6.09
CA ILE A 129 0.26 3.58 -4.82
C ILE A 129 -0.72 3.56 -3.64
N HIS A 130 -2.03 3.42 -3.90
CA HIS A 130 -3.05 3.45 -2.85
C HIS A 130 -4.04 2.33 -3.02
N SER A 131 -3.73 1.18 -2.42
CA SER A 131 -4.60 0.02 -2.42
C SER A 131 -4.85 -0.52 -1.03
N HIS A 132 -6.03 -1.11 -0.88
CA HIS A 132 -6.42 -1.91 0.27
C HIS A 132 -6.71 -3.36 -0.10
N LEU A 133 -6.29 -3.83 -1.28
CA LEU A 133 -6.40 -5.24 -1.64
C LEU A 133 -5.65 -6.12 -0.62
N GLY A 134 -6.20 -7.31 -0.33
CA GLY A 134 -5.72 -8.19 0.73
C GLY A 134 -6.13 -7.76 2.14
N ASP A 135 -6.07 -6.47 2.48
CA ASP A 135 -6.51 -5.93 3.78
C ASP A 135 -8.04 -5.72 3.85
N TYR A 136 -8.66 -5.49 2.69
CA TYR A 136 -10.10 -5.48 2.43
C TYR A 136 -10.42 -6.39 1.25
N PRO A 137 -10.33 -7.72 1.42
CA PRO A 137 -10.37 -8.65 0.32
C PRO A 137 -11.76 -8.77 -0.33
N SER A 138 -11.78 -9.30 -1.54
CA SER A 138 -13.02 -9.60 -2.27
C SER A 138 -13.39 -11.09 -2.17
N PRO A 139 -14.67 -11.45 -1.93
CA PRO A 139 -15.78 -10.59 -1.56
C PRO A 139 -15.60 -10.02 -0.15
N SER A 140 -16.12 -8.81 0.06
CA SER A 140 -15.96 -8.10 1.32
C SER A 140 -16.94 -8.63 2.35
N VAL A 141 -16.41 -9.08 3.49
CA VAL A 141 -17.19 -9.43 4.69
C VAL A 141 -16.61 -8.71 5.90
N GLN A 142 -17.45 -8.44 6.90
CA GLN A 142 -17.03 -7.68 8.09
C GLN A 142 -15.83 -8.32 8.82
N ALA A 143 -15.73 -9.65 8.81
CA ALA A 143 -14.67 -10.39 9.48
C ALA A 143 -13.28 -10.22 8.83
N HIS A 144 -13.20 -9.76 7.59
CA HIS A 144 -11.95 -9.52 6.87
C HIS A 144 -11.69 -8.01 6.68
N SER A 145 -12.27 -7.17 7.55
CA SER A 145 -12.16 -5.72 7.49
C SER A 145 -10.89 -5.24 8.22
N ASP A 146 -9.72 -5.70 7.79
CA ASP A 146 -8.46 -5.55 8.53
C ASP A 146 -7.66 -4.28 8.16
N GLY A 147 -8.15 -3.47 7.23
CA GLY A 147 -7.46 -2.25 6.79
C GLY A 147 -7.44 -1.07 7.78
N ASN A 148 -8.09 -1.12 8.94
CA ASN A 148 -7.99 -0.04 9.95
C ASN A 148 -7.97 -0.59 11.38
N GLU A 149 -6.81 -0.53 12.06
CA GLU A 149 -6.69 -0.80 13.50
C GLU A 149 -7.21 0.39 14.32
N ALA A 150 -8.50 0.65 14.24
CA ALA A 150 -9.11 1.87 14.76
C ALA A 150 -9.26 1.87 16.29
N THR A 151 -8.40 1.22 17.07
CA THR A 151 -8.47 1.13 18.55
C THR A 151 -7.64 2.21 19.25
N SER A 152 -6.68 2.82 18.57
CA SER A 152 -5.87 3.96 19.02
C SER A 152 -5.68 4.97 17.88
N PRO A 153 -5.64 6.31 18.12
CA PRO A 153 -5.37 7.30 17.07
C PRO A 153 -3.98 7.19 16.46
N THR A 154 -3.07 6.53 17.16
CA THR A 154 -1.71 6.27 16.71
C THR A 154 -1.39 4.80 16.96
N THR A 155 -1.13 4.07 15.87
CA THR A 155 -0.77 2.64 15.85
C THR A 155 0.49 2.40 14.99
N PRO A 156 1.60 3.15 15.18
CA PRO A 156 2.79 2.97 14.35
C PRO A 156 3.44 1.57 14.44
N GLU A 157 3.07 0.79 15.46
CA GLU A 157 3.51 -0.59 15.67
C GLU A 157 2.84 -1.61 14.74
N VAL A 158 1.71 -1.29 14.10
CA VAL A 158 0.99 -2.23 13.21
C VAL A 158 1.42 -2.09 11.75
N TRP A 159 1.38 -3.19 11.02
CA TRP A 159 1.87 -3.27 9.65
C TRP A 159 0.80 -3.91 8.77
N ALA A 160 0.47 -3.29 7.64
CA ALA A 160 -0.48 -3.83 6.67
C ALA A 160 -0.10 -5.25 6.23
N GLU A 161 1.19 -5.54 6.04
CA GLU A 161 1.63 -6.87 5.59
C GLU A 161 1.21 -8.03 6.50
N HIS A 162 0.89 -7.78 7.76
CA HIS A 162 0.39 -8.81 8.67
C HIS A 162 -1.09 -9.15 8.45
N SER A 163 -1.82 -8.33 7.69
CA SER A 163 -3.24 -8.51 7.36
C SER A 163 -3.49 -8.86 5.90
N VAL A 164 -2.54 -8.57 5.00
CA VAL A 164 -2.65 -8.90 3.57
C VAL A 164 -2.96 -10.39 3.39
N TRP A 165 -4.16 -10.70 2.89
CA TRP A 165 -4.51 -12.04 2.44
C TRP A 165 -4.05 -12.27 0.99
N PRO A 166 -2.98 -13.06 0.74
CA PRO A 166 -2.37 -13.17 -0.60
C PRO A 166 -3.26 -13.84 -1.66
N GLN A 167 -4.36 -14.49 -1.25
CA GLN A 167 -5.27 -15.21 -2.15
C GLN A 167 -6.50 -14.37 -2.53
N ASP A 168 -6.55 -13.09 -2.14
CA ASP A 168 -7.60 -12.16 -2.57
C ASP A 168 -7.71 -12.16 -4.12
N PRO A 169 -8.85 -12.57 -4.70
CA PRO A 169 -9.10 -12.52 -6.14
C PRO A 169 -8.91 -11.13 -6.76
N GLY A 170 -8.98 -10.07 -5.95
CA GLY A 170 -8.69 -8.70 -6.38
C GLY A 170 -7.33 -8.53 -7.04
N PHE A 171 -6.28 -9.22 -6.58
CA PHE A 171 -4.94 -9.17 -7.17
C PHE A 171 -4.92 -9.65 -8.62
N SER A 172 -5.54 -10.81 -8.86
CA SER A 172 -5.67 -11.41 -10.20
C SER A 172 -6.47 -10.52 -11.16
N ARG A 173 -7.54 -9.89 -10.68
CA ARG A 173 -8.35 -8.96 -11.47
C ARG A 173 -7.58 -7.67 -11.80
N ALA A 174 -6.85 -7.12 -10.84
CA ALA A 174 -5.98 -5.97 -11.04
C ALA A 174 -4.90 -6.26 -12.10
N LEU A 175 -4.30 -7.45 -12.07
CA LEU A 175 -3.34 -7.89 -13.08
C LEU A 175 -3.98 -8.00 -14.48
N ALA A 176 -5.08 -8.76 -14.58
CA ALA A 176 -5.70 -9.13 -15.87
C ALA A 176 -6.41 -7.96 -16.56
N ASN A 177 -7.10 -7.10 -15.78
CA ASN A 177 -7.91 -6.02 -16.33
C ASN A 177 -7.16 -4.68 -16.33
N GLY A 178 -6.34 -4.41 -15.31
CA GLY A 178 -5.65 -3.13 -15.13
C GLY A 178 -4.19 -3.13 -15.56
N GLY A 179 -3.59 -4.30 -15.83
CA GLY A 179 -2.15 -4.38 -16.10
C GLY A 179 -1.28 -4.03 -14.87
N ILE A 180 -1.84 -4.16 -13.66
CA ILE A 180 -1.15 -3.83 -12.42
C ILE A 180 -0.05 -4.85 -12.14
N THR A 181 1.21 -4.41 -12.11
CA THR A 181 2.37 -5.28 -11.82
C THR A 181 2.93 -5.07 -10.42
N SER A 182 2.69 -3.91 -9.82
CA SER A 182 3.10 -3.59 -8.45
C SER A 182 2.07 -2.68 -7.79
N LEU A 183 1.97 -2.78 -6.48
CA LEU A 183 1.07 -1.94 -5.70
C LEU A 183 1.55 -1.78 -4.27
N GLN A 184 1.16 -0.68 -3.65
CA GLN A 184 1.34 -0.45 -2.22
C GLN A 184 0.06 -0.77 -1.47
N ILE A 185 0.14 -1.72 -0.54
CA ILE A 185 -0.94 -2.02 0.40
C ILE A 185 -0.68 -1.30 1.71
N LEU A 186 -1.68 -0.58 2.19
CA LEU A 186 -1.53 0.31 3.34
C LEU A 186 -2.79 0.31 4.22
N PRO A 187 -2.66 0.70 5.50
CA PRO A 187 -3.82 0.97 6.34
C PRO A 187 -4.70 2.08 5.73
N GLY A 188 -5.95 2.16 6.17
CA GLY A 188 -6.90 3.20 5.81
C GLY A 188 -6.60 4.53 6.51
N SER A 189 -7.63 5.34 6.71
CA SER A 189 -7.52 6.71 7.23
C SER A 189 -8.28 6.95 8.54
N ALA A 190 -8.63 5.87 9.26
CA ALA A 190 -9.25 6.00 10.57
C ALA A 190 -8.30 6.64 11.59
N ASN A 191 -7.00 6.33 11.51
CA ASN A 191 -5.98 6.71 12.50
C ASN A 191 -5.16 7.90 11.97
N LEU A 192 -4.63 8.74 12.87
CA LEU A 192 -3.66 9.78 12.48
C LEU A 192 -2.33 9.17 12.01
N MET A 193 -1.94 8.07 12.65
CA MET A 193 -0.77 7.25 12.31
C MET A 193 -1.26 5.80 12.24
N GLY A 194 -1.54 5.32 11.03
CA GLY A 194 -2.21 4.04 10.78
C GLY A 194 -1.31 2.82 10.81
N GLY A 195 0.00 3.00 10.63
CA GLY A 195 0.97 1.91 10.61
C GLY A 195 1.75 1.82 9.30
N ARG A 196 2.57 0.77 9.18
CA ARG A 196 3.41 0.57 7.99
C ARG A 196 2.62 0.03 6.80
N SER A 197 2.94 0.49 5.61
CA SER A 197 2.49 -0.07 4.34
C SER A 197 3.57 -0.96 3.72
N VAL A 198 3.18 -1.88 2.84
CA VAL A 198 4.08 -2.78 2.12
C VAL A 198 3.90 -2.62 0.63
N THR A 199 5.02 -2.56 -0.10
CA THR A 199 5.02 -2.64 -1.56
C THR A 199 5.14 -4.10 -1.98
N VAL A 200 4.26 -4.53 -2.88
CA VAL A 200 4.21 -5.92 -3.38
C VAL A 200 4.28 -5.95 -4.90
N LYS A 201 4.92 -6.99 -5.44
CA LYS A 201 4.76 -7.44 -6.81
C LYS A 201 3.40 -8.15 -6.92
N ASN A 202 2.62 -7.85 -7.95
CA ASN A 202 1.31 -8.45 -8.16
C ASN A 202 1.42 -9.86 -8.76
N VAL A 203 1.88 -10.80 -7.94
CA VAL A 203 2.14 -12.20 -8.33
C VAL A 203 1.41 -13.15 -7.38
N PRO A 204 1.02 -14.34 -7.85
CA PRO A 204 0.44 -15.36 -6.97
C PRO A 204 1.45 -15.78 -5.89
N ALA A 205 1.07 -15.80 -4.62
CA ALA A 205 1.93 -16.37 -3.57
C ALA A 205 1.10 -16.94 -2.42
N ARG A 206 1.74 -17.75 -1.56
CA ARG A 206 1.10 -18.26 -0.33
C ARG A 206 1.29 -17.35 0.87
N THR A 207 2.27 -16.45 0.81
CA THR A 207 2.63 -15.54 1.89
C THR A 207 2.86 -14.15 1.33
N VAL A 208 2.65 -13.11 2.15
CA VAL A 208 2.95 -11.73 1.76
C VAL A 208 4.43 -11.55 1.44
N GLN A 209 5.34 -12.23 2.14
CA GLN A 209 6.78 -12.18 1.86
C GLN A 209 7.10 -12.70 0.45
N GLY A 210 6.31 -13.66 -0.06
CA GLY A 210 6.43 -14.16 -1.42
C GLY A 210 5.93 -13.18 -2.48
N MET A 211 5.14 -12.16 -2.11
CA MET A 211 4.73 -11.06 -2.99
C MET A 211 5.58 -9.80 -2.77
N LYS A 212 6.17 -9.64 -1.58
CA LYS A 212 6.84 -8.42 -1.13
C LYS A 212 7.94 -8.00 -2.10
N PHE A 213 7.86 -6.77 -2.56
CA PHE A 213 8.78 -6.22 -3.54
C PHE A 213 10.20 -6.17 -2.94
N PRO A 214 11.20 -6.84 -3.53
CA PRO A 214 12.54 -6.87 -2.97
C PRO A 214 13.16 -5.47 -2.88
N ALA A 215 13.74 -5.14 -1.73
CA ALA A 215 14.40 -3.86 -1.46
C ALA A 215 13.53 -2.59 -1.57
N ALA A 216 12.20 -2.73 -1.73
CA ALA A 216 11.31 -1.58 -1.58
C ALA A 216 11.30 -1.10 -0.12
N PRO A 217 11.37 0.22 0.13
CA PRO A 217 11.19 0.74 1.48
C PRO A 217 9.77 0.42 1.97
N TYR A 218 9.61 0.31 3.29
CA TYR A 218 8.27 0.39 3.87
C TYR A 218 7.74 1.81 3.67
N GLY A 219 6.43 1.95 3.54
CA GLY A 219 5.77 3.23 3.73
C GLY A 219 5.14 3.32 5.11
N PHE A 220 4.64 4.50 5.47
CA PHE A 220 3.96 4.80 6.71
C PHE A 220 2.71 5.60 6.44
N LYS A 221 1.55 5.03 6.74
CA LYS A 221 0.27 5.70 6.52
C LYS A 221 -0.02 6.67 7.66
N MET A 222 -0.23 7.93 7.30
CA MET A 222 -0.78 8.95 8.18
C MET A 222 -2.10 9.50 7.63
N ALA A 223 -2.88 10.19 8.47
CA ALA A 223 -4.08 10.88 8.02
C ALA A 223 -4.29 12.23 8.71
N CYS A 224 -4.81 13.19 7.94
CA CYS A 224 -5.30 14.49 8.39
C CYS A 224 -6.85 14.54 8.32
N GLY A 225 -7.47 15.68 8.62
CA GLY A 225 -8.85 15.93 8.22
C GLY A 225 -9.94 15.29 9.08
N GLU A 226 -11.08 15.01 8.44
CA GLU A 226 -12.32 14.59 9.08
C GLU A 226 -12.29 13.15 9.57
N ASN A 227 -11.60 12.25 8.87
CA ASN A 227 -11.66 10.83 9.18
C ASN A 227 -11.16 10.52 10.61
N PRO A 228 -9.94 10.91 11.02
CA PRO A 228 -9.47 10.63 12.37
C PRO A 228 -10.31 11.31 13.45
N LYS A 229 -10.59 12.61 13.29
CA LYS A 229 -11.37 13.36 14.29
C LYS A 229 -12.78 12.81 14.47
N ARG A 230 -13.39 12.28 13.40
CA ARG A 230 -14.73 11.66 13.44
C ARG A 230 -14.67 10.31 14.18
N VAL A 231 -13.69 9.47 13.85
CA VAL A 231 -13.55 8.13 14.45
C VAL A 231 -13.35 8.21 15.97
N TYR A 232 -12.39 9.01 16.44
CA TYR A 232 -12.10 9.08 17.88
C TYR A 232 -13.02 10.04 18.63
N GLY A 233 -13.43 11.14 17.99
CA GLY A 233 -14.44 12.04 18.55
C GLY A 233 -15.76 11.34 18.88
N ALA A 234 -16.22 10.44 18.00
CA ALA A 234 -17.42 9.62 18.26
C ALA A 234 -17.27 8.66 19.44
N ARG A 235 -16.03 8.38 19.89
CA ARG A 235 -15.70 7.53 21.03
C ARG A 235 -15.37 8.34 22.30
N GLY A 236 -15.58 9.65 22.28
CA GLY A 236 -15.21 10.53 23.39
C GLY A 236 -13.71 10.57 23.65
N ARG A 237 -12.88 10.27 22.64
CA ARG A 237 -11.42 10.21 22.74
C ARG A 237 -10.79 11.25 21.82
N MET A 238 -9.69 11.86 22.26
CA MET A 238 -8.89 12.73 21.39
C MET A 238 -8.24 11.92 20.25
N PRO A 239 -8.25 12.40 19.00
CA PRO A 239 -8.73 13.71 18.55
C PRO A 239 -10.22 13.78 18.19
N SER A 240 -10.85 14.93 18.46
CA SER A 240 -12.21 15.28 17.98
C SER A 240 -12.25 16.56 17.14
N THR A 241 -11.08 17.19 16.92
CA THR A 241 -10.91 18.41 16.12
C THR A 241 -9.63 18.32 15.28
N ARG A 242 -9.51 19.15 14.24
CA ARG A 242 -8.27 19.27 13.45
C ARG A 242 -7.07 19.73 14.30
N MET A 243 -7.29 20.64 15.25
CA MET A 243 -6.26 21.03 16.21
C MET A 243 -5.81 19.84 17.07
N GLY A 244 -6.76 19.00 17.50
CA GLY A 244 -6.47 17.76 18.19
C GLY A 244 -5.67 16.77 17.34
N ASN A 245 -5.96 16.67 16.04
CA ASN A 245 -5.16 15.85 15.11
C ASN A 245 -3.69 16.28 15.15
N PHE A 246 -3.42 17.57 15.00
CA PHE A 246 -2.05 18.11 15.04
C PHE A 246 -1.39 17.97 16.40
N ALA A 247 -2.10 18.21 17.51
CA ALA A 247 -1.55 18.05 18.85
C ALA A 247 -1.07 16.61 19.10
N VAL A 248 -1.89 15.61 18.76
CA VAL A 248 -1.53 14.19 18.91
C VAL A 248 -0.37 13.82 18.00
N ASN A 249 -0.37 14.26 16.74
CA ASN A 249 0.74 13.98 15.83
C ASN A 249 2.06 14.56 16.35
N ARG A 250 2.06 15.84 16.76
CA ARG A 250 3.27 16.51 17.26
C ARG A 250 3.81 15.86 18.52
N GLU A 251 2.93 15.53 19.48
CA GLU A 251 3.33 14.81 20.70
C GLU A 251 3.92 13.43 20.38
N THR A 252 3.34 12.73 19.41
CA THR A 252 3.81 11.40 19.02
C THR A 252 5.20 11.44 18.39
N TRP A 253 5.46 12.42 17.52
CA TRP A 253 6.78 12.68 16.93
C TRP A 253 7.82 13.09 17.97
N LEU A 254 7.48 14.03 18.87
CA LEU A 254 8.37 14.41 19.98
C LEU A 254 8.74 13.20 20.84
N GLY A 255 7.79 12.31 21.10
CA GLY A 255 8.08 11.05 21.80
C GLY A 255 9.02 10.12 21.03
N ALA A 256 8.96 10.09 19.69
CA ALA A 256 9.90 9.31 18.87
C ALA A 256 11.30 9.93 18.84
N ILE A 257 11.40 11.26 18.80
CA ILE A 257 12.67 11.98 18.89
C ILE A 257 13.32 11.73 20.26
N ASN A 258 12.55 11.82 21.35
CA ASN A 258 13.04 11.51 22.69
C ASN A 258 13.53 10.06 22.81
N TYR A 259 12.77 9.13 22.22
CA TYR A 259 13.16 7.72 22.15
C TYR A 259 14.49 7.52 21.42
N ALA A 260 14.66 8.13 20.23
CA ALA A 260 15.88 8.03 19.44
C ALA A 260 17.12 8.57 20.16
N ASN A 261 16.93 9.59 21.01
CA ASN A 261 18.00 10.28 21.72
C ASN A 261 18.32 9.69 23.10
N ASP A 262 17.55 8.71 23.59
CA ASP A 262 17.80 8.06 24.88
C ASP A 262 18.61 6.76 24.71
N PRO A 263 19.90 6.72 25.11
CA PRO A 263 20.72 5.51 25.02
C PRO A 263 20.25 4.37 25.94
N LYS A 264 19.29 4.65 26.85
CA LYS A 264 18.69 3.67 27.76
C LYS A 264 17.28 3.26 27.33
N ALA A 265 16.79 3.76 26.19
CA ALA A 265 15.48 3.41 25.68
C ALA A 265 15.35 1.89 25.55
N LYS A 266 14.25 1.34 26.07
CA LYS A 266 13.87 -0.06 25.84
C LYS A 266 13.22 -0.18 24.46
N ARG A 267 13.25 -1.36 23.86
CA ARG A 267 12.56 -1.63 22.60
C ARG A 267 11.07 -1.22 22.66
N ASP A 268 10.64 -0.43 21.68
CA ASP A 268 9.26 0.00 21.47
C ASP A 268 8.97 -0.02 19.96
N LEU A 269 8.12 -0.95 19.51
CA LEU A 269 7.87 -1.18 18.08
C LEU A 269 7.31 0.05 17.37
N GLY A 270 6.46 0.81 18.06
CA GLY A 270 5.85 2.01 17.51
C GLY A 270 6.88 3.12 17.33
N LYS A 271 7.71 3.36 18.35
CA LYS A 271 8.80 4.34 18.24
C LYS A 271 9.88 3.90 17.26
N GLU A 272 10.22 2.61 17.17
CA GLU A 272 11.14 2.07 16.16
C GLU A 272 10.68 2.39 14.74
N THR A 273 9.38 2.20 14.42
CA THR A 273 8.80 2.62 13.12
C THR A 273 8.96 4.12 12.89
N LEU A 274 8.59 4.96 13.85
CA LEU A 274 8.67 6.42 13.70
C LEU A 274 10.12 6.91 13.56
N VAL A 275 11.07 6.27 14.24
CA VAL A 275 12.50 6.55 14.06
C VAL A 275 12.96 6.16 12.66
N GLY A 276 12.46 5.06 12.09
CA GLY A 276 12.69 4.71 10.68
C GLY A 276 12.20 5.81 9.74
N VAL A 277 11.05 6.42 10.01
CA VAL A 277 10.55 7.58 9.26
C VAL A 277 11.47 8.80 9.40
N LEU A 278 11.89 9.14 10.62
CA LEU A 278 12.78 10.27 10.88
C LEU A 278 14.16 10.11 10.20
N LYS A 279 14.61 8.86 9.99
CA LYS A 279 15.84 8.55 9.25
C LYS A 279 15.67 8.59 7.72
N GLY A 280 14.43 8.57 7.23
CA GLY A 280 14.13 8.44 5.80
C GLY A 280 14.09 7.00 5.28
N ASP A 281 14.21 6.00 6.16
CA ASP A 281 14.15 4.57 5.79
C ASP A 281 12.72 4.08 5.53
N ILE A 282 11.72 4.79 6.08
CA ILE A 282 10.29 4.52 5.91
C ILE A 282 9.60 5.77 5.36
N LEU A 283 8.88 5.63 4.25
CA LEU A 283 8.33 6.74 3.46
C LEU A 283 6.93 7.16 3.93
N VAL A 284 6.68 8.44 4.19
CA VAL A 284 5.35 8.89 4.65
C VAL A 284 4.38 9.02 3.48
N HIS A 285 3.23 8.35 3.62
CA HIS A 285 2.07 8.49 2.75
C HIS A 285 0.90 9.02 3.57
N ASN A 286 0.52 10.28 3.33
CA ASN A 286 -0.41 10.98 4.20
C ASN A 286 -1.76 11.21 3.50
N HIS A 287 -2.80 10.54 3.96
CA HIS A 287 -4.18 10.84 3.59
C HIS A 287 -4.53 12.28 3.98
N CYS A 288 -4.87 13.11 3.00
CA CYS A 288 -5.31 14.47 3.26
C CYS A 288 -6.11 15.02 2.08
N TYR A 289 -7.16 15.78 2.35
CA TYR A 289 -8.02 16.33 1.31
C TYR A 289 -7.74 17.81 1.04
N ARG A 290 -7.75 18.62 2.09
CA ARG A 290 -7.72 20.08 1.97
C ARG A 290 -6.32 20.65 1.84
N ALA A 291 -6.20 21.72 1.07
CA ALA A 291 -4.94 22.40 0.79
C ALA A 291 -4.30 22.99 2.04
N ASP A 292 -5.09 23.61 2.92
CA ASP A 292 -4.60 24.21 4.16
C ASP A 292 -4.07 23.17 5.15
N GLU A 293 -4.71 22.00 5.23
CA GLU A 293 -4.20 20.90 6.07
C GLU A 293 -2.93 20.28 5.50
N MET A 294 -2.84 20.11 4.17
CA MET A 294 -1.60 19.64 3.54
C MET A 294 -0.44 20.60 3.81
N ALA A 295 -0.65 21.92 3.70
CA ALA A 295 0.37 22.92 4.03
C ALA A 295 0.83 22.82 5.50
N LEU A 296 -0.11 22.67 6.45
CA LEU A 296 0.25 22.47 7.86
C LEU A 296 0.99 21.15 8.13
N VAL A 297 0.67 20.08 7.39
CA VAL A 297 1.41 18.81 7.48
C VAL A 297 2.84 18.98 6.95
N LEU A 298 3.05 19.75 5.89
CA LEU A 298 4.40 20.09 5.40
C LEU A 298 5.19 20.89 6.43
N ASP A 299 4.57 21.86 7.10
CA ASP A 299 5.23 22.62 8.17
C ASP A 299 5.55 21.76 9.39
N MET A 300 4.66 20.84 9.78
CA MET A 300 4.93 19.86 10.83
C MET A 300 6.07 18.90 10.42
N ALA A 301 6.16 18.53 9.15
CA ALA A 301 7.26 17.71 8.63
C ALA A 301 8.60 18.44 8.77
N LYS A 302 8.64 19.74 8.46
CA LYS A 302 9.82 20.61 8.69
C LYS A 302 10.15 20.73 10.18
N GLU A 303 9.14 20.89 11.04
CA GLU A 303 9.34 20.98 12.51
C GLU A 303 10.00 19.72 13.06
N MET A 304 9.55 18.55 12.62
CA MET A 304 9.96 17.26 13.19
C MET A 304 11.15 16.62 12.46
N GLY A 305 11.47 17.06 11.24
CA GLY A 305 12.58 16.55 10.45
C GLY A 305 12.28 15.29 9.64
N TYR A 306 11.02 15.03 9.27
CA TYR A 306 10.65 13.96 8.33
C TYR A 306 10.24 14.54 6.96
N LYS A 307 10.16 13.68 5.93
CA LYS A 307 9.66 14.04 4.59
C LYS A 307 8.35 13.32 4.29
N VAL A 308 7.41 14.03 3.67
CA VAL A 308 6.20 13.43 3.07
C VAL A 308 6.55 12.97 1.66
N SER A 309 6.33 11.70 1.32
CA SER A 309 6.56 11.20 -0.05
C SER A 309 5.36 11.48 -0.94
N ALA A 310 4.15 11.24 -0.42
CA ALA A 310 2.93 11.59 -1.13
C ALA A 310 1.79 12.00 -0.19
N PHE A 311 0.99 12.96 -0.64
CA PHE A 311 -0.37 13.13 -0.13
C PHE A 311 -1.32 12.23 -0.91
N HIS A 312 -2.16 11.50 -0.18
CA HIS A 312 -3.16 10.60 -0.75
C HIS A 312 -4.53 11.26 -0.76
N HIS A 313 -5.28 11.01 -1.83
CA HIS A 313 -6.51 11.69 -2.28
C HIS A 313 -6.29 13.14 -2.71
N ALA A 314 -5.64 13.96 -1.87
CA ALA A 314 -5.16 15.31 -2.16
C ALA A 314 -6.13 16.14 -3.03
N VAL A 315 -7.41 16.13 -2.66
CA VAL A 315 -8.53 16.62 -3.50
C VAL A 315 -8.40 18.11 -3.82
N GLU A 316 -7.81 18.90 -2.92
CA GLU A 316 -7.53 20.32 -3.15
C GLU A 316 -6.06 20.62 -3.52
N ALA A 317 -5.27 19.62 -3.91
CA ALA A 317 -3.85 19.80 -4.23
C ALA A 317 -3.60 20.83 -5.34
N TYR A 318 -4.54 20.98 -6.28
CA TYR A 318 -4.52 22.02 -7.31
C TYR A 318 -4.35 23.45 -6.79
N LYS A 319 -4.65 23.71 -5.51
CA LYS A 319 -4.49 25.03 -4.88
C LYS A 319 -3.06 25.30 -4.38
N ILE A 320 -2.23 24.26 -4.26
CA ILE A 320 -0.90 24.31 -3.62
C ILE A 320 0.17 23.53 -4.42
N GLY A 321 0.01 23.45 -5.75
CA GLY A 321 0.96 22.73 -6.61
C GLY A 321 2.39 23.25 -6.51
N ASP A 322 2.56 24.55 -6.27
CA ASP A 322 3.83 25.21 -6.00
C ASP A 322 4.50 24.66 -4.72
N LEU A 323 3.77 24.58 -3.61
CA LEU A 323 4.27 24.03 -2.35
C LEU A 323 4.67 22.56 -2.51
N LEU A 324 3.85 21.78 -3.22
CA LEU A 324 4.12 20.35 -3.46
C LEU A 324 5.38 20.15 -4.28
N LYS A 325 5.58 20.96 -5.32
CA LYS A 325 6.80 20.97 -6.13
C LYS A 325 8.02 21.38 -5.32
N GLU A 326 7.94 22.45 -4.54
CA GLU A 326 9.05 22.95 -3.71
C GLU A 326 9.53 21.88 -2.71
N ASN A 327 8.60 21.10 -2.15
CA ASN A 327 8.92 20.07 -1.16
C ASN A 327 9.17 18.68 -1.78
N ASP A 328 9.13 18.56 -3.12
CA ASP A 328 9.27 17.30 -3.85
C ASP A 328 8.31 16.20 -3.33
N VAL A 329 7.03 16.57 -3.22
CA VAL A 329 5.95 15.71 -2.72
C VAL A 329 4.98 15.39 -3.86
N CYS A 330 4.66 14.11 -4.04
CA CYS A 330 3.66 13.69 -5.01
C CYS A 330 2.24 13.84 -4.49
N SER A 331 1.30 14.11 -5.40
CA SER A 331 -0.13 14.07 -5.11
C SER A 331 -0.72 12.84 -5.77
N ALA A 332 -1.04 11.83 -4.96
CA ALA A 332 -1.85 10.70 -5.40
C ALA A 332 -3.31 11.12 -5.28
N ILE A 333 -3.99 11.25 -6.41
CA ILE A 333 -5.35 11.77 -6.51
C ILE A 333 -6.26 10.81 -7.28
N TRP A 334 -7.57 10.99 -7.12
CA TRP A 334 -8.54 10.44 -8.06
C TRP A 334 -8.73 11.37 -9.26
N ALA A 335 -9.22 10.81 -10.36
CA ALA A 335 -9.60 11.59 -11.53
C ALA A 335 -10.87 12.43 -11.27
N ASP A 336 -11.86 11.88 -10.57
CA ASP A 336 -13.19 12.50 -10.42
C ASP A 336 -13.96 12.11 -9.14
N TRP A 337 -13.36 11.40 -8.18
CA TRP A 337 -14.06 11.01 -6.95
C TRP A 337 -13.98 12.09 -5.85
N TYR A 338 -15.02 12.91 -5.73
CA TYR A 338 -15.12 13.98 -4.72
C TYR A 338 -16.59 14.26 -4.33
N GLY A 339 -16.85 15.23 -3.43
CA GLY A 339 -18.20 15.66 -3.05
C GLY A 339 -18.92 14.83 -1.97
N PHE A 340 -18.28 13.76 -1.46
CA PHE A 340 -18.87 12.85 -0.47
C PHE A 340 -18.69 13.29 1.00
N LYS A 341 -17.87 14.30 1.26
CA LYS A 341 -17.64 14.95 2.56
C LYS A 341 -17.39 16.45 2.35
N MET A 342 -17.47 17.25 3.41
CA MET A 342 -17.17 18.68 3.31
C MET A 342 -15.72 18.95 2.90
N GLU A 343 -14.76 18.20 3.44
CA GLU A 343 -13.35 18.32 3.04
C GLU A 343 -13.04 17.82 1.61
N SER A 344 -13.92 17.02 1.00
CA SER A 344 -13.81 16.63 -0.41
C SER A 344 -14.76 17.40 -1.32
N TYR A 345 -15.45 18.43 -0.82
CA TYR A 345 -16.51 19.10 -1.57
C TYR A 345 -15.97 19.98 -2.69
N ASP A 346 -14.83 20.65 -2.47
CA ASP A 346 -14.20 21.56 -3.44
C ASP A 346 -13.21 20.82 -4.37
N GLY A 347 -13.49 19.55 -4.65
CA GLY A 347 -12.77 18.76 -5.64
C GLY A 347 -13.17 19.15 -7.07
N ILE A 348 -12.22 19.02 -7.98
CA ILE A 348 -12.40 19.30 -9.41
C ILE A 348 -11.76 18.19 -10.24
N MET A 349 -12.28 17.95 -11.45
CA MET A 349 -11.72 16.94 -12.36
C MET A 349 -10.35 17.35 -12.91
N GLU A 350 -10.05 18.65 -12.90
CA GLU A 350 -8.84 19.22 -13.49
C GLU A 350 -7.65 19.29 -12.51
N ASN A 351 -7.78 18.65 -11.35
CA ASN A 351 -6.74 18.65 -10.30
C ASN A 351 -5.38 18.19 -10.85
N ALA A 352 -5.35 17.06 -11.56
CA ALA A 352 -4.17 16.54 -12.23
C ALA A 352 -3.54 17.55 -13.20
N ALA A 353 -4.38 18.23 -14.00
CA ALA A 353 -3.93 19.15 -15.03
C ALA A 353 -3.30 20.42 -14.44
N PHE A 354 -3.88 20.96 -13.36
CA PHE A 354 -3.29 22.08 -12.65
C PHE A 354 -1.94 21.71 -12.04
N LEU A 355 -1.85 20.57 -11.36
CA LEU A 355 -0.60 20.09 -10.78
C LEU A 355 0.48 19.85 -11.84
N GLN A 356 0.13 19.22 -12.95
CA GLN A 356 1.03 18.98 -14.08
C GLN A 356 1.56 20.31 -14.64
N ARG A 357 0.70 21.32 -14.81
CA ARG A 357 1.08 22.64 -15.31
C ARG A 357 2.05 23.37 -14.38
N GLU A 358 1.85 23.25 -13.06
CA GLU A 358 2.79 23.81 -12.08
C GLU A 358 4.14 23.05 -12.06
N GLY A 359 4.16 21.83 -12.61
CA GLY A 359 5.31 20.92 -12.59
C GLY A 359 5.43 20.15 -11.27
N ALA A 360 4.32 19.96 -10.56
CA ALA A 360 4.24 19.08 -9.40
C ALA A 360 4.12 17.61 -9.83
N CYS A 361 4.50 16.69 -8.94
CA CYS A 361 4.37 15.26 -9.20
C CYS A 361 2.91 14.81 -9.05
N VAL A 362 2.32 14.26 -10.12
CA VAL A 362 0.94 13.77 -10.18
C VAL A 362 0.94 12.24 -10.23
N VAL A 363 0.13 11.62 -9.39
CA VAL A 363 -0.15 10.18 -9.42
C VAL A 363 -1.66 9.97 -9.45
N ILE A 364 -2.15 9.07 -10.29
CA ILE A 364 -3.55 8.63 -10.24
C ILE A 364 -3.59 7.29 -9.51
N HIS A 365 -4.40 7.18 -8.46
CA HIS A 365 -4.57 5.94 -7.67
C HIS A 365 -6.03 5.48 -7.66
N SER A 366 -6.27 4.25 -7.17
CA SER A 366 -7.63 3.71 -7.11
C SER A 366 -8.36 4.02 -5.81
N ASP A 367 -7.79 3.62 -4.66
CA ASP A 367 -8.53 3.46 -3.40
C ASP A 367 -9.84 2.64 -3.53
N ASP A 368 -9.95 1.83 -4.59
CA ASP A 368 -11.13 1.01 -4.88
C ASP A 368 -10.76 -0.25 -5.66
N LYS A 369 -11.38 -1.37 -5.28
CA LYS A 369 -11.13 -2.70 -5.85
C LYS A 369 -11.59 -2.85 -7.31
N ASN A 370 -12.41 -1.94 -7.82
CA ASN A 370 -12.83 -1.88 -9.21
C ASN A 370 -12.00 -0.86 -9.98
N ASP A 371 -11.72 0.32 -9.43
CA ASP A 371 -10.96 1.36 -10.14
C ASP A 371 -9.50 0.97 -10.36
N ILE A 372 -8.92 0.15 -9.46
CA ILE A 372 -7.57 -0.44 -9.66
C ILE A 372 -7.45 -1.22 -10.97
N GLN A 373 -8.58 -1.75 -11.48
CA GLN A 373 -8.63 -2.48 -12.75
C GLN A 373 -8.68 -1.56 -13.97
N ARG A 374 -8.72 -0.24 -13.78
CA ARG A 374 -9.00 0.76 -14.83
C ARG A 374 -8.19 2.05 -14.65
N LEU A 375 -7.05 2.04 -13.95
CA LEU A 375 -6.23 3.24 -13.74
C LEU A 375 -5.81 3.96 -15.03
N ASN A 376 -5.64 3.22 -16.13
CA ASN A 376 -5.44 3.78 -17.46
C ASN A 376 -6.60 4.66 -17.93
N GLN A 377 -7.84 4.26 -17.62
CA GLN A 377 -9.04 5.04 -17.90
C GLN A 377 -9.16 6.23 -16.95
N GLU A 378 -8.80 6.07 -15.67
CA GLU A 378 -8.74 7.18 -14.71
C GLU A 378 -7.74 8.27 -15.15
N ALA A 379 -6.56 7.88 -15.61
CA ALA A 379 -5.58 8.79 -16.18
C ALA A 379 -6.13 9.52 -17.41
N ALA A 380 -6.81 8.81 -18.32
CA ALA A 380 -7.46 9.40 -19.50
C ALA A 380 -8.58 10.38 -19.12
N LYS A 381 -9.40 10.08 -18.10
CA LYS A 381 -10.43 11.01 -17.59
C LYS A 381 -9.82 12.31 -17.08
N ALA A 382 -8.76 12.21 -16.27
CA ALA A 382 -8.05 13.36 -15.72
C ALA A 382 -7.38 14.21 -16.83
N GLN A 383 -6.75 13.55 -17.81
CA GLN A 383 -6.17 14.19 -18.99
C GLN A 383 -7.24 14.94 -19.80
N ALA A 384 -8.37 14.29 -20.09
CA ALA A 384 -9.47 14.88 -20.84
C ALA A 384 -10.08 16.10 -20.13
N ALA A 385 -10.10 16.11 -18.79
CA ALA A 385 -10.52 17.27 -18.01
C ALA A 385 -9.56 18.46 -18.20
N GLY A 386 -8.25 18.22 -18.15
CA GLY A 386 -7.23 19.24 -18.48
C GLY A 386 -7.38 19.80 -19.88
N LEU A 387 -7.60 18.92 -20.87
CA LEU A 387 -7.77 19.31 -22.27
C LEU A 387 -8.99 20.23 -22.48
N ARG A 388 -10.10 19.99 -21.75
CA ARG A 388 -11.28 20.88 -21.78
C ARG A 388 -10.99 22.30 -21.26
N LEU A 389 -9.99 22.46 -20.39
CA LEU A 389 -9.50 23.77 -19.95
C LEU A 389 -8.40 24.35 -20.85
N GLY A 390 -8.00 23.65 -21.91
CA GLY A 390 -6.91 24.06 -22.79
C GLY A 390 -5.51 23.81 -22.23
N ILE A 391 -5.37 22.94 -21.23
CA ILE A 391 -4.07 22.45 -20.75
C ILE A 391 -3.74 21.20 -21.57
N ASP A 392 -2.79 21.32 -22.49
CA ASP A 392 -2.33 20.20 -23.31
C ASP A 392 -1.43 19.26 -22.49
N ILE A 393 -1.79 17.99 -22.47
CA ILE A 393 -1.12 16.95 -21.69
C ILE A 393 -0.92 15.76 -22.64
N PRO A 394 0.32 15.46 -23.07
CA PRO A 394 0.58 14.33 -23.96
C PRO A 394 0.17 13.00 -23.34
N ASP A 395 -0.30 12.05 -24.16
CA ASP A 395 -0.72 10.71 -23.71
C ASP A 395 0.38 9.99 -22.90
N ALA A 396 1.62 10.09 -23.35
CA ALA A 396 2.77 9.54 -22.62
C ALA A 396 2.94 10.14 -21.21
N THR A 397 2.55 11.40 -21.01
CA THR A 397 2.54 12.06 -19.68
C THR A 397 1.40 11.52 -18.82
N ALA A 398 0.22 11.26 -19.38
CA ALA A 398 -0.86 10.61 -18.63
C ALA A 398 -0.47 9.20 -18.17
N ILE A 399 0.26 8.44 -19.00
CA ILE A 399 0.82 7.13 -18.62
C ILE A 399 1.87 7.26 -17.50
N GLN A 400 2.69 8.31 -17.51
CA GLN A 400 3.66 8.58 -16.44
C GLN A 400 2.99 8.72 -15.06
N TRP A 401 1.75 9.24 -14.98
CA TRP A 401 1.00 9.39 -13.73
C TRP A 401 0.63 8.06 -13.06
N ILE A 402 0.55 6.96 -13.82
CA ILE A 402 0.18 5.62 -13.33
C ILE A 402 1.33 4.61 -13.42
N THR A 403 2.55 5.10 -13.68
CA THR A 403 3.76 4.28 -13.79
C THR A 403 4.91 4.92 -13.00
N TYR A 404 5.74 5.72 -13.64
CA TYR A 404 6.96 6.26 -13.04
C TYR A 404 6.69 7.15 -11.82
N ASN A 405 5.67 8.00 -11.85
CA ASN A 405 5.39 8.88 -10.71
C ASN A 405 4.94 8.09 -9.47
N ALA A 406 4.18 7.01 -9.68
CA ALA A 406 3.82 6.09 -8.60
C ALA A 406 5.07 5.38 -8.05
N ALA A 407 5.93 4.88 -8.93
CA ALA A 407 7.20 4.26 -8.53
C ALA A 407 8.09 5.22 -7.72
N LYS A 408 8.19 6.49 -8.14
CA LYS A 408 8.94 7.55 -7.43
C LYS A 408 8.38 7.78 -6.03
N ALA A 409 7.07 7.94 -5.92
CA ALA A 409 6.44 8.18 -4.63
C ALA A 409 6.54 6.98 -3.67
N MET A 410 6.72 5.77 -4.22
CA MET A 410 6.96 4.51 -3.48
C MET A 410 8.44 4.23 -3.21
N GLY A 411 9.37 5.02 -3.74
CA GLY A 411 10.82 4.80 -3.60
C GLY A 411 11.36 3.56 -4.34
N ILE A 412 10.73 3.21 -5.46
CA ILE A 412 11.11 2.05 -6.31
C ILE A 412 11.39 2.45 -7.76
N GLU A 413 11.52 3.75 -8.04
CA GLU A 413 11.72 4.30 -9.38
C GLU A 413 13.02 3.84 -10.04
N ASP A 414 14.07 3.55 -9.26
CA ASP A 414 15.32 3.03 -9.81
C ASP A 414 15.18 1.58 -10.30
N MET A 415 14.14 0.88 -9.85
CA MET A 415 13.91 -0.54 -10.13
C MET A 415 12.86 -0.78 -11.22
N THR A 416 11.78 0.01 -11.25
CA THR A 416 10.64 -0.17 -12.17
C THR A 416 9.94 1.15 -12.50
N GLY A 417 8.78 1.10 -13.16
CA GLY A 417 7.94 2.26 -13.47
C GLY A 417 8.28 2.99 -14.78
N SER A 418 9.35 2.62 -15.45
CA SER A 418 9.69 3.09 -16.80
C SER A 418 10.40 2.02 -17.62
N LEU A 419 10.30 2.13 -18.94
CA LEU A 419 10.96 1.24 -19.89
C LEU A 419 12.38 1.73 -20.16
N GLU A 420 13.29 1.52 -19.21
CA GLU A 420 14.69 1.93 -19.30
C GLU A 420 15.62 0.72 -19.16
N VAL A 421 16.75 0.72 -19.87
CA VAL A 421 17.73 -0.38 -19.83
C VAL A 421 18.20 -0.63 -18.40
N GLY A 422 18.20 -1.89 -17.99
CA GLY A 422 18.63 -2.34 -16.67
C GLY A 422 17.52 -2.39 -15.61
N LYS A 423 16.38 -1.72 -15.83
CA LYS A 423 15.19 -1.82 -14.97
C LYS A 423 14.48 -3.17 -15.13
N MET A 424 13.66 -3.50 -14.15
CA MET A 424 12.81 -4.68 -14.15
C MET A 424 11.92 -4.71 -15.39
N ALA A 425 11.78 -5.89 -16.00
CA ALA A 425 10.90 -6.09 -17.15
C ALA A 425 9.44 -6.28 -16.72
N ASP A 426 8.90 -5.26 -16.06
CA ASP A 426 7.48 -5.12 -15.77
C ASP A 426 6.82 -4.38 -16.96
N VAL A 427 6.13 -5.11 -17.83
CA VAL A 427 5.69 -4.62 -19.15
C VAL A 427 4.25 -5.02 -19.41
N VAL A 428 3.46 -4.11 -20.00
CA VAL A 428 2.11 -4.43 -20.49
C VAL A 428 2.05 -4.21 -22.00
N LEU A 429 1.58 -5.23 -22.72
CA LEU A 429 1.14 -5.10 -24.12
C LEU A 429 -0.37 -4.93 -24.11
N TRP A 430 -0.85 -3.81 -24.63
CA TRP A 430 -2.26 -3.46 -24.76
C TRP A 430 -2.76 -3.80 -26.15
N ASN A 431 -4.01 -4.26 -26.26
CA ASN A 431 -4.63 -4.58 -27.56
C ASN A 431 -5.00 -3.34 -28.41
N GLY A 432 -4.76 -2.13 -27.89
CA GLY A 432 -5.04 -0.84 -28.49
C GLY A 432 -4.46 0.27 -27.61
N ASP A 433 -4.81 1.53 -27.87
CA ASP A 433 -4.34 2.67 -27.09
C ASP A 433 -4.74 2.52 -25.61
N PRO A 434 -3.80 2.46 -24.64
CA PRO A 434 -4.12 2.25 -23.23
C PRO A 434 -5.07 3.30 -22.66
N LEU A 435 -5.16 4.51 -23.22
CA LEU A 435 -6.06 5.56 -22.72
C LEU A 435 -7.51 5.44 -23.25
N SER A 436 -7.77 4.48 -24.14
CA SER A 436 -9.12 4.16 -24.62
C SER A 436 -9.88 3.25 -23.65
N VAL A 437 -11.17 3.52 -23.45
CA VAL A 437 -12.09 2.69 -22.64
C VAL A 437 -12.33 1.29 -23.20
N TYR A 438 -12.01 1.05 -24.48
CA TYR A 438 -12.13 -0.26 -25.13
C TYR A 438 -10.88 -1.13 -24.98
N SER A 439 -9.75 -0.52 -24.61
CA SER A 439 -8.48 -1.21 -24.52
C SER A 439 -8.38 -2.05 -23.25
N ARG A 440 -7.72 -3.20 -23.39
CA ARG A 440 -7.42 -4.12 -22.30
C ARG A 440 -5.98 -4.60 -22.41
N PRO A 441 -5.35 -4.99 -21.30
CA PRO A 441 -4.12 -5.75 -21.36
C PRO A 441 -4.32 -6.99 -22.25
N GLU A 442 -3.46 -7.16 -23.25
CA GLU A 442 -3.38 -8.40 -24.01
C GLU A 442 -2.41 -9.37 -23.33
N LYS A 443 -1.26 -8.85 -22.88
CA LYS A 443 -0.23 -9.61 -22.15
C LYS A 443 0.40 -8.74 -21.08
N VAL A 444 0.72 -9.35 -19.94
CA VAL A 444 1.42 -8.68 -18.83
C VAL A 444 2.63 -9.52 -18.42
N TRP A 445 3.79 -8.87 -18.33
CA TRP A 445 5.01 -9.44 -17.81
C TRP A 445 5.39 -8.78 -16.48
N ILE A 446 5.85 -9.59 -15.53
CA ILE A 446 6.45 -9.13 -14.27
C ILE A 446 7.84 -9.77 -14.19
N ASP A 447 8.87 -8.94 -14.06
CA ASP A 447 10.27 -9.38 -14.13
C ASP A 447 10.51 -10.32 -15.34
N GLY A 448 9.95 -9.96 -16.49
CA GLY A 448 10.07 -10.70 -17.76
C GLY A 448 9.30 -12.02 -17.83
N ALA A 449 8.68 -12.48 -16.75
CA ALA A 449 7.82 -13.67 -16.76
C ALA A 449 6.44 -13.29 -17.28
N LEU A 450 5.92 -14.03 -18.26
CA LEU A 450 4.56 -13.81 -18.78
C LEU A 450 3.54 -14.25 -17.71
N MET A 451 2.91 -13.29 -17.04
CA MET A 451 1.99 -13.54 -15.93
C MET A 451 0.52 -13.58 -16.37
N PHE A 452 0.21 -12.92 -17.49
CA PHE A 452 -1.12 -12.91 -18.08
C PHE A 452 -1.06 -12.94 -19.60
N ASP A 453 -1.94 -13.73 -20.22
CA ASP A 453 -2.15 -13.75 -21.67
C ASP A 453 -3.64 -13.89 -21.99
N ALA A 454 -4.23 -12.82 -22.51
CA ALA A 454 -5.64 -12.76 -22.91
C ALA A 454 -6.00 -13.77 -24.00
N THR A 455 -5.03 -14.29 -24.77
CA THR A 455 -5.26 -15.28 -25.83
C THR A 455 -5.03 -16.73 -25.40
N ASN A 456 -4.53 -16.95 -24.18
CA ASN A 456 -4.25 -18.28 -23.64
C ASN A 456 -5.04 -18.53 -22.35
N PRO A 457 -6.14 -19.30 -22.38
CA PRO A 457 -6.95 -19.60 -21.20
C PRO A 457 -6.18 -20.20 -20.01
N LYS A 458 -5.05 -20.89 -20.25
CA LYS A 458 -4.22 -21.45 -19.17
C LYS A 458 -3.41 -20.39 -18.42
N MET A 459 -3.29 -19.19 -18.97
CA MET A 459 -2.54 -18.05 -18.43
C MET A 459 -3.48 -16.93 -17.99
N ARG A 460 -4.79 -17.22 -17.85
CA ARG A 460 -5.75 -16.33 -17.22
C ARG A 460 -5.91 -16.78 -15.76
N PRO A 461 -5.49 -15.96 -14.78
CA PRO A 461 -5.56 -16.38 -13.38
C PRO A 461 -7.03 -16.55 -12.96
N VAL A 462 -7.34 -17.69 -12.36
CA VAL A 462 -8.64 -17.95 -11.72
C VAL A 462 -8.34 -18.30 -10.27
N SER A 463 -8.94 -17.58 -9.33
CA SER A 463 -8.77 -17.88 -7.92
C SER A 463 -9.45 -19.20 -7.57
N ASP A 464 -8.75 -20.09 -6.87
CA ASP A 464 -9.31 -21.34 -6.38
C ASP A 464 -10.38 -21.12 -5.31
N PHE A 465 -10.29 -20.02 -4.57
CA PHE A 465 -11.32 -19.53 -3.65
C PHE A 465 -12.68 -19.35 -4.35
N GLU A 466 -12.69 -18.93 -5.61
CA GLU A 466 -13.93 -18.67 -6.37
C GLU A 466 -14.46 -19.92 -7.09
N LEU A 467 -13.71 -21.04 -7.09
CA LEU A 467 -14.15 -22.26 -7.74
C LEU A 467 -15.39 -22.84 -7.06
N GLY A 468 -16.46 -23.01 -7.83
CA GLY A 468 -17.71 -23.61 -7.35
C GLY A 468 -18.64 -22.64 -6.62
N GLN A 469 -18.32 -21.34 -6.56
CA GLN A 469 -19.23 -20.32 -6.03
C GLN A 469 -20.28 -19.94 -7.10
N PRO A 470 -21.60 -20.14 -6.85
CA PRO A 470 -22.63 -19.82 -7.84
C PRO A 470 -22.74 -18.30 -8.07
N GLY A 471 -22.50 -17.85 -9.30
CA GLY A 471 -22.66 -16.44 -9.67
C GLY A 471 -21.49 -15.52 -9.31
N GLU A 472 -20.43 -16.07 -8.69
CA GLU A 472 -19.18 -15.35 -8.39
C GLU A 472 -17.99 -16.16 -8.92
N GLY A 473 -17.18 -15.54 -9.79
CA GLY A 473 -15.99 -16.14 -10.37
C GLY A 473 -15.82 -15.83 -11.86
N ASP A 474 -14.57 -15.66 -12.30
CA ASP A 474 -14.24 -15.56 -13.72
C ASP A 474 -14.75 -16.82 -14.46
N VAL A 475 -15.65 -16.61 -15.42
CA VAL A 475 -16.11 -17.67 -16.33
C VAL A 475 -14.90 -18.20 -17.10
N LYS A 476 -14.61 -19.49 -16.94
CA LYS A 476 -13.56 -20.18 -17.72
C LYS A 476 -13.79 -20.08 -19.22
#